data_AF-A0A7Y8GBD7-F1
#
_entry.id   AF-A0A7Y8GBD7-F1
#
_cell.length_a   1.000
_cell.length_b   1.000
_cell.length_c   1.000
_cell.angle_alpha   90.00
_cell.angle_beta   90.00
_cell.angle_gamma   90.00
#
_symmetry.space_group_name_H-M   'P 1'
#
loop_
_entity.id
_entity.type
_entity.pdbx_description
1 polymer ?
#
loop_
_entity_poly.entity_id
_entity_poly.type
_entity_poly.pdbx_seq_one_letter_code
_entity_poly.pdbx_strand_id
1 'polypeptide(L)'
;MALEPTALATDATIEAFLAQQGDQDLLRFITCGSVDDGKSTLIGRLLWDARQLTDDQLTALHADSKKHGTQGKDLDFALLVDGLSAEREQGITIDVAYRFFSTAKRKFIVADTPGHEQYTRNMVTGASTADVAVILIDARQGVLTQTRRHAYLVSLMGIRQVVVAVNKMDLIGFDEGVFRQITDEFREFSQSLGFEKIIPIPLSALKGDNITQRSTHTPWYNGPTLMGCLETLEMATPASERLVFPVQWVNRPDASFRGFSGCVAEGQVSVGDEVRASLSGHTATVTDIIGMNGSTQCATAPDAVTLTLSKEIDVSRGDILSLSQSPLEVTDQFEAVLIWMNEDAGLNGRSYDIKLATQWASASITNIKYRIDTNTLARDASRHLSLNDISVCTLATSKPLVFDSYQQSRTLGSFILVDRVTHATVAAGLINHSLRRAQNVHRQALSITREDREKLNGHPGKVIWFTGLSGSGKSTLANALELELHAQGYRTYILDGDNVRQGLNRDLGFTDADRVENIRRIAEVAKLMMDAGLIVLTAFISPFRRERQMAKELIGEDRFVEVYVSTTLEVCEERDVKGLYKKARAGQLPNLSGVGSPYEAPQCPHAVIDAEKTPLGEATASLMHAINIQRQG
;
A
#
# COMPACT_ATOMS: atom_id res chain seq x y z
N MET A 1 -62.88 37.32 -17.90
CA MET A 1 -61.84 38.30 -17.54
C MET A 1 -60.67 37.48 -17.02
N ALA A 2 -59.76 37.16 -17.93
CA ALA A 2 -58.65 36.24 -17.69
C ALA A 2 -57.59 36.91 -16.79
N LEU A 3 -57.14 36.17 -15.78
CA LEU A 3 -55.88 36.47 -15.09
C LEU A 3 -54.80 35.72 -15.85
N GLU A 4 -53.86 36.47 -16.43
CA GLU A 4 -52.69 35.95 -17.13
C GLU A 4 -51.75 35.20 -16.16
N PRO A 5 -51.25 34.01 -16.53
CA PRO A 5 -50.15 33.37 -15.82
C PRO A 5 -48.82 34.00 -16.24
N THR A 6 -48.09 34.55 -15.27
CA THR A 6 -46.75 35.12 -15.45
C THR A 6 -45.75 33.99 -15.71
N ALA A 7 -45.13 34.04 -16.90
CA ALA A 7 -43.96 33.34 -17.42
C ALA A 7 -43.33 32.21 -16.57
N LEU A 8 -43.54 30.97 -17.03
CA LEU A 8 -42.70 29.82 -16.74
C LEU A 8 -41.26 30.09 -17.23
N ALA A 9 -40.27 29.79 -16.38
CA ALA A 9 -38.85 29.79 -16.72
C ALA A 9 -38.60 28.91 -17.96
N THR A 10 -37.81 29.43 -18.91
CA THR A 10 -37.50 28.79 -20.19
C THR A 10 -36.61 27.56 -20.03
N ASP A 11 -36.72 26.56 -20.91
CA ASP A 11 -35.88 25.34 -20.95
C ASP A 11 -34.37 25.64 -20.98
N ALA A 12 -33.97 26.78 -21.57
CA ALA A 12 -32.60 27.29 -21.56
C ALA A 12 -32.03 27.53 -20.14
N THR A 13 -32.88 27.81 -19.16
CA THR A 13 -32.47 28.00 -17.76
C THR A 13 -32.23 26.67 -17.04
N ILE A 14 -32.93 25.61 -17.42
CA ILE A 14 -32.75 24.26 -16.85
C ILE A 14 -31.53 23.59 -17.46
N GLU A 15 -31.33 23.70 -18.77
CA GLU A 15 -30.10 23.23 -19.42
C GLU A 15 -28.87 24.01 -18.94
N ALA A 16 -28.96 25.34 -18.78
CA ALA A 16 -27.89 26.13 -18.19
C ALA A 16 -27.64 25.76 -16.72
N PHE A 17 -28.69 25.48 -15.93
CA PHE A 17 -28.57 25.02 -14.55
C PHE A 17 -27.96 23.61 -14.44
N LEU A 18 -28.34 22.69 -15.34
CA LEU A 18 -27.78 21.34 -15.43
C LEU A 18 -26.34 21.34 -15.95
N ALA A 19 -26.01 22.21 -16.91
CA ALA A 19 -24.64 22.42 -17.37
C ALA A 19 -23.77 23.06 -16.27
N GLN A 20 -24.32 24.05 -15.56
CA GLN A 20 -23.67 24.68 -14.41
C GLN A 20 -23.46 23.69 -13.25
N GLN A 21 -24.39 22.73 -13.04
CA GLN A 21 -24.19 21.62 -12.10
C GLN A 21 -23.23 20.55 -12.61
N GLY A 22 -23.13 20.34 -13.93
CA GLY A 22 -22.21 19.41 -14.56
C GLY A 22 -20.74 19.80 -14.32
N ASP A 23 -20.46 21.10 -14.35
CA ASP A 23 -19.11 21.69 -14.30
C ASP A 23 -18.68 22.22 -12.91
N GLN A 24 -19.45 21.91 -11.86
CA GLN A 24 -19.08 22.31 -10.49
C GLN A 24 -17.81 21.59 -10.03
N ASP A 25 -16.85 22.38 -9.57
CA ASP A 25 -15.61 21.91 -8.95
C ASP A 25 -15.89 20.97 -7.76
N LEU A 26 -15.02 19.97 -7.57
CA LEU A 26 -15.15 18.90 -6.59
C LEU A 26 -14.02 19.02 -5.56
N LEU A 27 -14.37 19.25 -4.30
CA LEU A 27 -13.41 19.23 -3.20
C LEU A 27 -13.53 17.94 -2.38
N ARG A 28 -12.41 17.23 -2.18
CA ARG A 28 -12.34 16.11 -1.24
C ARG A 28 -11.68 16.55 0.05
N PHE A 29 -12.38 16.48 1.18
CA PHE A 29 -11.76 16.81 2.45
C PHE A 29 -11.96 15.71 3.49
N ILE A 30 -11.07 15.68 4.47
CA ILE A 30 -11.15 14.76 5.61
C ILE A 30 -11.40 15.53 6.88
N THR A 31 -12.08 14.91 7.84
CA THR A 31 -12.13 15.43 9.20
C THR A 31 -11.25 14.58 10.10
N CYS A 32 -10.41 15.25 10.89
CA CYS A 32 -9.46 14.64 11.81
C CYS A 32 -9.56 15.33 13.17
N GLY A 33 -9.15 14.66 14.25
CA GLY A 33 -9.31 15.18 15.61
C GLY A 33 -9.34 14.06 16.63
N SER A 34 -9.11 14.41 17.90
CA SER A 34 -9.17 13.49 19.02
C SER A 34 -10.53 12.82 19.17
N VAL A 35 -10.58 11.76 19.98
CA VAL A 35 -11.85 11.19 20.47
C VAL A 35 -12.60 12.31 21.19
N ASP A 36 -13.91 12.40 20.97
CA ASP A 36 -14.80 13.44 21.50
C ASP A 36 -14.63 14.87 20.97
N ASP A 37 -13.71 15.17 20.04
CA ASP A 37 -13.60 16.52 19.44
C ASP A 37 -14.83 16.95 18.63
N GLY A 38 -15.81 16.05 18.42
CA GLY A 38 -17.09 16.34 17.77
C GLY A 38 -17.06 16.24 16.24
N LYS A 39 -16.22 15.35 15.68
CA LYS A 39 -16.09 15.11 14.22
C LYS A 39 -17.41 14.69 13.59
N SER A 40 -18.00 13.60 14.08
CA SER A 40 -19.29 13.08 13.59
C SER A 40 -20.41 14.10 13.75
N THR A 41 -20.43 14.84 14.86
CA THR A 41 -21.40 15.93 15.09
C THR A 41 -21.25 17.04 14.04
N LEU A 42 -20.01 17.44 13.71
CA LEU A 42 -19.75 18.47 12.71
C LEU A 42 -20.21 18.03 11.32
N ILE A 43 -19.89 16.79 10.92
CA ILE A 43 -20.32 16.24 9.63
C ILE A 43 -21.85 16.13 9.58
N GLY A 44 -22.48 15.56 10.61
CA GLY A 44 -23.93 15.45 10.68
C GLY A 44 -24.61 16.82 10.60
N ARG A 45 -24.03 17.84 11.24
CA ARG A 45 -24.53 19.21 11.16
C ARG A 45 -24.35 19.82 9.77
N LEU A 46 -23.22 19.60 9.09
CA LEU A 46 -23.00 20.05 7.72
C LEU A 46 -24.02 19.44 6.75
N LEU A 47 -24.32 18.14 6.90
CA LEU A 47 -25.33 17.45 6.09
C LEU A 47 -26.74 17.99 6.34
N TRP A 48 -27.06 18.26 7.62
CA TRP A 48 -28.32 18.89 8.00
C TRP A 48 -28.48 20.29 7.40
N ASP A 49 -27.49 21.16 7.60
CA ASP A 49 -27.52 22.55 7.14
C ASP A 49 -27.53 22.63 5.59
N ALA A 50 -26.90 21.67 4.91
CA ALA A 50 -26.96 21.54 3.44
C ALA A 50 -28.34 21.09 2.92
N ARG A 51 -29.31 20.82 3.79
CA ARG A 51 -30.69 20.39 3.47
C ARG A 51 -30.78 19.17 2.54
N GLN A 52 -29.82 18.25 2.63
CA GLN A 52 -29.78 17.06 1.77
C GLN A 52 -30.38 15.80 2.41
N LEU A 53 -30.93 15.90 3.63
CA LEU A 53 -31.57 14.78 4.31
C LEU A 53 -33.03 14.64 3.84
N THR A 54 -33.44 13.42 3.51
CA THR A 54 -34.84 13.12 3.19
C THR A 54 -35.71 13.10 4.44
N ASP A 55 -37.02 13.34 4.30
CA ASP A 55 -37.97 13.34 5.43
C ASP A 55 -37.95 12.03 6.24
N ASP A 56 -37.68 10.89 5.57
CA ASP A 56 -37.54 9.59 6.21
C ASP A 56 -36.28 9.50 7.08
N GLN A 57 -35.15 10.04 6.61
CA GLN A 57 -33.89 10.09 7.37
C GLN A 57 -34.00 11.01 8.58
N LEU A 58 -34.71 12.13 8.44
CA LEU A 58 -35.00 13.04 9.54
C LEU A 58 -35.84 12.35 10.63
N THR A 59 -36.86 11.61 10.21
CA THR A 59 -37.75 10.87 11.13
C THR A 59 -36.99 9.75 11.85
N ALA A 60 -36.13 9.02 11.13
CA ALA A 60 -35.26 8.00 11.72
C ALA A 60 -34.28 8.62 12.74
N LEU A 61 -33.64 9.74 12.41
CA LEU A 61 -32.74 10.44 13.32
C LEU A 61 -33.45 10.89 14.61
N HIS A 62 -34.67 11.41 14.50
CA HIS A 62 -35.49 11.77 15.66
C HIS A 62 -35.85 10.56 16.54
N ALA A 63 -36.10 9.40 15.94
CA ALA A 63 -36.40 8.17 16.67
C ALA A 63 -35.14 7.60 17.36
N ASP A 64 -34.02 7.58 16.66
CA ASP A 64 -32.75 7.05 17.15
C ASP A 64 -32.12 7.95 18.21
N SER A 65 -32.21 9.28 18.06
CA SER A 65 -31.79 10.25 19.10
C SER A 65 -32.54 10.02 20.42
N LYS A 66 -33.81 9.61 20.37
CA LYS A 66 -34.60 9.29 21.58
C LYS A 66 -34.22 7.96 22.23
N LYS A 67 -33.72 6.99 21.46
CA LYS A 67 -33.37 5.64 21.95
C LYS A 67 -31.91 5.51 22.38
N HIS A 68 -31.01 6.12 21.61
CA HIS A 68 -29.56 5.92 21.69
C HIS A 68 -28.77 7.24 21.82
N GLY A 69 -29.44 8.39 21.81
CA GLY A 69 -28.76 9.70 21.81
C GLY A 69 -28.10 10.05 23.14
N THR A 70 -26.95 10.72 23.04
CA THR A 70 -26.19 11.23 24.19
C THR A 70 -26.60 12.65 24.60
N GLN A 71 -27.37 13.34 23.75
CA GLN A 71 -27.80 14.74 23.90
C GLN A 71 -29.21 14.90 24.51
N GLY A 72 -29.75 13.84 25.15
CA GLY A 72 -31.05 13.90 25.84
C GLY A 72 -32.24 14.05 24.88
N LYS A 73 -32.92 15.21 24.90
CA LYS A 73 -34.09 15.48 24.04
C LYS A 73 -33.72 16.16 22.71
N ASP A 74 -32.49 16.63 22.58
CA ASP A 74 -32.01 17.30 21.38
C ASP A 74 -31.54 16.28 20.34
N LEU A 75 -31.48 16.70 19.07
CA LEU A 75 -31.03 15.86 17.96
C LEU A 75 -29.54 15.54 18.10
N ASP A 76 -29.20 14.24 18.05
CA ASP A 76 -27.81 13.79 18.08
C ASP A 76 -27.31 13.57 16.66
N PHE A 77 -26.66 14.60 16.10
CA PHE A 77 -26.19 14.60 14.71
C PHE A 77 -25.10 13.55 14.42
N ALA A 78 -24.41 13.01 15.43
CA ALA A 78 -23.40 11.97 15.23
C ALA A 78 -24.01 10.67 14.66
N LEU A 79 -25.26 10.38 15.01
CA LEU A 79 -25.99 9.19 14.56
C LEU A 79 -26.27 9.14 13.05
N LEU A 80 -26.16 10.27 12.35
CA LEU A 80 -26.23 10.32 10.87
C LEU A 80 -24.99 9.74 10.19
N VAL A 81 -23.87 9.73 10.90
CA VAL A 81 -22.55 9.40 10.37
C VAL A 81 -22.15 7.98 10.79
N ASP A 82 -22.41 7.63 12.05
CA ASP A 82 -22.02 6.35 12.65
C ASP A 82 -22.89 5.20 12.10
N GLY A 83 -22.28 4.42 11.20
CA GLY A 83 -22.95 3.39 10.40
C GLY A 83 -22.92 2.00 11.04
N LEU A 84 -21.90 1.71 11.86
CA LEU A 84 -21.74 0.40 12.49
C LEU A 84 -22.41 0.36 13.88
N SER A 85 -22.98 -0.79 14.23
CA SER A 85 -23.54 -0.99 15.58
C SER A 85 -22.47 -0.83 16.67
N ALA A 86 -21.23 -1.29 16.40
CA ALA A 86 -20.09 -1.11 17.30
C ALA A 86 -19.67 0.36 17.47
N GLU A 87 -19.78 1.19 16.41
CA GLU A 87 -19.53 2.63 16.51
C GLU A 87 -20.56 3.30 17.42
N ARG A 88 -21.84 2.93 17.27
CA ARG A 88 -22.96 3.46 18.07
C ARG A 88 -22.90 3.05 19.54
N GLU A 89 -22.45 1.83 19.84
CA GLU A 89 -22.29 1.35 21.22
C GLU A 89 -21.11 2.01 21.93
N GLN A 90 -20.03 2.31 21.21
CA GLN A 90 -18.80 2.86 21.79
C GLN A 90 -18.69 4.39 21.67
N GLY A 91 -19.51 5.03 20.84
CA GLY A 91 -19.48 6.47 20.59
C GLY A 91 -18.22 6.94 19.84
N ILE A 92 -17.60 6.06 19.04
CA ILE A 92 -16.38 6.36 18.27
C ILE A 92 -16.55 5.95 16.80
N THR A 93 -15.98 6.71 15.87
CA THR A 93 -15.80 6.30 14.47
C THR A 93 -14.74 5.19 14.41
N ILE A 94 -15.03 4.09 13.70
CA ILE A 94 -14.14 2.92 13.56
C ILE A 94 -13.65 2.80 12.12
N ASP A 95 -14.53 3.00 11.13
CA ASP A 95 -14.17 2.92 9.71
C ASP A 95 -14.33 4.27 8.98
N VAL A 96 -13.72 4.41 7.80
CA VAL A 96 -13.83 5.64 7.02
C VAL A 96 -15.20 5.72 6.37
N ALA A 97 -16.03 6.65 6.81
CA ALA A 97 -17.33 6.91 6.20
C ALA A 97 -17.22 8.04 5.15
N TYR A 98 -17.46 7.71 3.89
CA TYR A 98 -17.60 8.72 2.84
C TYR A 98 -19.02 9.26 2.78
N ARG A 99 -19.15 10.58 2.68
CA ARG A 99 -20.42 11.28 2.43
C ARG A 99 -20.27 12.28 1.30
N PHE A 100 -21.36 12.47 0.58
CA PHE A 100 -21.43 13.32 -0.60
C PHE A 100 -22.49 14.38 -0.35
N PHE A 101 -22.14 15.63 -0.58
CA PHE A 101 -23.10 16.73 -0.56
C PHE A 101 -22.65 17.81 -1.54
N SER A 102 -23.57 18.68 -1.91
CA SER A 102 -23.29 19.80 -2.82
C SER A 102 -23.92 21.09 -2.29
N THR A 103 -23.29 22.19 -2.66
CA THR A 103 -23.80 23.54 -2.47
C THR A 103 -24.15 24.13 -3.83
N ALA A 104 -24.65 25.37 -3.85
CA ALA A 104 -24.83 26.11 -5.10
C ALA A 104 -23.50 26.37 -5.85
N LYS A 105 -22.35 26.35 -5.16
CA LYS A 105 -21.05 26.70 -5.74
C LYS A 105 -20.14 25.51 -6.01
N ARG A 106 -20.21 24.45 -5.21
CA ARG A 106 -19.20 23.37 -5.21
C ARG A 106 -19.76 22.03 -4.73
N LYS A 107 -19.21 20.94 -5.25
CA LYS A 107 -19.47 19.57 -4.80
C LYS A 107 -18.42 19.14 -3.77
N PHE A 108 -18.83 18.36 -2.79
CA PHE A 108 -17.97 17.91 -1.70
C PHE A 108 -18.03 16.40 -1.49
N ILE A 109 -16.86 15.83 -1.24
CA ILE A 109 -16.70 14.49 -0.69
C ILE A 109 -16.03 14.66 0.66
N VAL A 110 -16.70 14.23 1.73
CA VAL A 110 -16.13 14.21 3.08
C VAL A 110 -15.82 12.78 3.48
N ALA A 111 -14.61 12.55 3.99
CA ALA A 111 -14.26 11.31 4.68
C ALA A 111 -14.23 11.58 6.19
N ASP A 112 -15.11 10.90 6.94
CA ASP A 112 -15.00 10.83 8.39
C ASP A 112 -13.90 9.84 8.75
N THR A 113 -12.89 10.29 9.51
CA THR A 113 -11.77 9.42 9.89
C THR A 113 -11.76 9.17 11.39
N PRO A 114 -11.45 7.92 11.81
CA PRO A 114 -11.39 7.57 13.22
C PRO A 114 -10.29 8.34 13.94
N GLY A 115 -10.59 8.81 15.16
CA GLY A 115 -9.65 9.61 15.97
C GLY A 115 -8.73 8.81 16.89
N HIS A 116 -8.94 7.48 16.98
CA HIS A 116 -8.21 6.63 17.91
C HIS A 116 -6.94 6.05 17.27
N GLU A 117 -5.89 5.89 18.09
CA GLU A 117 -4.54 5.48 17.65
C GLU A 117 -4.52 4.15 16.87
N GLN A 118 -5.40 3.22 17.25
CA GLN A 118 -5.53 1.90 16.63
C GLN A 118 -5.99 1.94 15.16
N TYR A 119 -6.52 3.07 14.68
CA TYR A 119 -7.10 3.22 13.35
C TYR A 119 -6.30 4.14 12.42
N THR A 120 -4.98 4.23 12.63
CA THR A 120 -4.10 5.04 11.76
C THR A 120 -4.14 4.59 10.31
N ARG A 121 -4.22 3.29 10.04
CA ARG A 121 -4.39 2.79 8.66
C ARG A 121 -5.63 3.38 7.97
N ASN A 122 -6.76 3.49 8.69
CA ASN A 122 -8.02 4.00 8.15
C ASN A 122 -7.88 5.49 7.83
N MET A 123 -7.27 6.26 8.74
CA MET A 123 -6.99 7.67 8.48
C MET A 123 -6.10 7.87 7.24
N VAL A 124 -5.05 7.06 7.09
CA VAL A 124 -4.16 7.09 5.92
C VAL A 124 -4.92 6.79 4.62
N THR A 125 -5.79 5.78 4.63
CA THR A 125 -6.67 5.49 3.49
C THR A 125 -7.55 6.69 3.14
N GLY A 126 -8.25 7.28 4.12
CA GLY A 126 -9.11 8.45 3.88
C GLY A 126 -8.33 9.68 3.38
N ALA A 127 -7.17 9.93 3.97
CA ALA A 127 -6.31 11.07 3.65
C ALA A 127 -5.61 10.97 2.30
N SER A 128 -5.33 9.75 1.81
CA SER A 128 -4.65 9.55 0.52
C SER A 128 -5.37 10.17 -0.68
N THR A 129 -6.70 10.30 -0.60
CA THR A 129 -7.55 10.87 -1.65
C THR A 129 -7.98 12.31 -1.37
N ALA A 130 -7.49 12.89 -0.27
CA ALA A 130 -7.95 14.17 0.22
C ALA A 130 -7.11 15.33 -0.33
N ASP A 131 -7.81 16.44 -0.50
CA ASP A 131 -7.29 17.71 -0.96
C ASP A 131 -7.02 18.65 0.22
N VAL A 132 -7.91 18.61 1.23
CA VAL A 132 -7.90 19.48 2.41
C VAL A 132 -8.17 18.64 3.67
N ALA A 133 -7.57 19.02 4.80
CA ALA A 133 -7.89 18.44 6.10
C ALA A 133 -8.55 19.46 7.02
N VAL A 134 -9.64 19.06 7.68
CA VAL A 134 -10.29 19.81 8.76
C VAL A 134 -9.91 19.15 10.08
N ILE A 135 -9.01 19.77 10.83
CA ILE A 135 -8.55 19.28 12.13
C ILE A 135 -9.38 19.94 13.22
N LEU A 136 -10.23 19.16 13.87
CA LEU A 136 -11.04 19.58 15.01
C LEU A 136 -10.20 19.54 16.28
N ILE A 137 -10.42 20.53 17.15
CA ILE A 137 -9.80 20.65 18.47
C ILE A 137 -10.87 21.10 19.45
N ASP A 138 -11.13 20.32 20.50
CA ASP A 138 -11.99 20.75 21.62
C ASP A 138 -11.35 21.93 22.36
N ALA A 139 -12.02 23.08 22.37
CA ALA A 139 -11.54 24.30 22.98
C ALA A 139 -11.27 24.18 24.50
N ARG A 140 -11.87 23.18 25.17
CA ARG A 140 -11.63 22.91 26.59
C ARG A 140 -10.32 22.19 26.86
N GLN A 141 -9.85 21.40 25.88
CA GLN A 141 -8.67 20.53 26.02
C GLN A 141 -7.43 21.12 25.34
N GLY A 142 -7.62 21.93 24.30
CA GLY A 142 -6.53 22.48 23.50
C GLY A 142 -5.83 21.43 22.64
N VAL A 143 -4.57 21.67 22.27
CA VAL A 143 -3.85 20.80 21.34
C VAL A 143 -3.35 19.53 22.06
N LEU A 144 -3.93 18.39 21.71
CA LEU A 144 -3.57 17.10 22.28
C LEU A 144 -2.51 16.35 21.43
N THR A 145 -1.90 15.31 21.99
CA THR A 145 -0.98 14.42 21.26
C THR A 145 -1.65 13.83 20.01
N GLN A 146 -2.94 13.47 20.09
CA GLN A 146 -3.71 12.98 18.93
C GLN A 146 -3.87 14.06 17.85
N THR A 147 -4.07 15.33 18.22
CA THR A 147 -4.11 16.45 17.27
C THR A 147 -2.79 16.57 16.51
N ARG A 148 -1.66 16.48 17.23
CA ARG A 148 -0.30 16.52 16.64
C ARG A 148 -0.06 15.34 15.71
N ARG A 149 -0.45 14.13 16.11
CA ARG A 149 -0.39 12.92 15.29
C ARG A 149 -1.20 13.05 14.00
N HIS A 150 -2.45 13.52 14.08
CA HIS A 150 -3.27 13.72 12.90
C HIS A 150 -2.67 14.76 11.95
N ALA A 151 -2.20 15.88 12.47
CA ALA A 151 -1.51 16.88 11.67
C ALA A 151 -0.26 16.29 10.99
N TYR A 152 0.53 15.49 11.69
CA TYR A 152 1.68 14.81 11.10
C TYR A 152 1.27 13.87 9.95
N LEU A 153 0.24 13.05 10.15
CA LEU A 153 -0.28 12.14 9.12
C LEU A 153 -0.84 12.89 7.91
N VAL A 154 -1.57 13.99 8.14
CA VAL A 154 -2.08 14.89 7.08
C VAL A 154 -0.92 15.43 6.23
N SER A 155 0.13 15.92 6.88
CA SER A 155 1.35 16.40 6.22
C SER A 155 2.04 15.28 5.43
N LEU A 156 2.17 14.10 6.03
CA LEU A 156 2.77 12.92 5.39
C LEU A 156 1.99 12.50 4.13
N MET A 157 0.66 12.60 4.15
CA MET A 157 -0.22 12.36 2.98
C MET A 157 -0.21 13.50 1.95
N GLY A 158 0.68 14.49 2.11
CA GLY A 158 0.88 15.55 1.14
C GLY A 158 -0.25 16.60 1.11
N ILE A 159 -1.12 16.63 2.11
CA ILE A 159 -2.17 17.64 2.24
C ILE A 159 -1.53 18.91 2.80
N ARG A 160 -1.54 20.00 2.00
CA ARG A 160 -0.85 21.25 2.34
C ARG A 160 -1.77 22.35 2.87
N GLN A 161 -3.08 22.18 2.69
CA GLN A 161 -4.10 23.13 3.15
C GLN A 161 -4.89 22.50 4.31
N VAL A 162 -4.88 23.18 5.46
CA VAL A 162 -5.49 22.69 6.70
C VAL A 162 -6.43 23.75 7.29
N VAL A 163 -7.63 23.32 7.64
CA VAL A 163 -8.59 24.12 8.42
C VAL A 163 -8.52 23.64 9.87
N VAL A 164 -8.23 24.53 10.80
CA VAL A 164 -8.20 24.22 12.23
C VAL A 164 -9.53 24.66 12.84
N ALA A 165 -10.42 23.71 13.04
CA ALA A 165 -11.74 23.91 13.60
C ALA A 165 -11.69 23.84 15.14
N VAL A 166 -11.61 24.99 15.81
CA VAL A 166 -11.65 25.04 17.27
C VAL A 166 -13.11 24.91 17.70
N ASN A 167 -13.49 23.69 18.09
CA ASN A 167 -14.86 23.28 18.37
C ASN A 167 -15.23 23.46 19.85
N LYS A 168 -16.53 23.42 20.16
CA LYS A 168 -17.10 23.57 21.51
C LYS A 168 -16.80 24.92 22.18
N MET A 169 -16.67 25.97 21.37
CA MET A 169 -16.50 27.35 21.85
C MET A 169 -17.66 27.79 22.76
N ASP A 170 -18.85 27.21 22.58
CA ASP A 170 -20.02 27.48 23.42
C ASP A 170 -19.82 27.09 24.89
N LEU A 171 -19.03 26.05 25.17
CA LEU A 171 -18.77 25.59 26.54
C LEU A 171 -17.77 26.47 27.30
N ILE A 172 -16.99 27.27 26.58
CA ILE A 172 -16.03 28.22 27.15
C ILE A 172 -16.50 29.68 26.98
N GLY A 173 -17.77 29.89 26.66
CA GLY A 173 -18.36 31.23 26.52
C GLY A 173 -17.79 32.05 25.36
N PHE A 174 -17.30 31.39 24.30
CA PHE A 174 -16.70 32.01 23.11
C PHE A 174 -15.50 32.93 23.40
N ASP A 175 -14.67 32.54 24.38
CA ASP A 175 -13.48 33.29 24.79
C ASP A 175 -12.43 33.40 23.66
N GLU A 176 -12.04 34.63 23.33
CA GLU A 176 -11.05 34.92 22.28
C GLU A 176 -9.63 34.51 22.68
N GLY A 177 -9.28 34.64 23.96
CA GLY A 177 -7.96 34.31 24.48
C GLY A 177 -7.65 32.83 24.34
N VAL A 178 -8.60 31.96 24.69
CA VAL A 178 -8.49 30.50 24.52
C VAL A 178 -8.34 30.14 23.04
N PHE A 179 -9.14 30.73 22.15
CA PHE A 179 -9.03 30.50 20.72
C PHE A 179 -7.64 30.87 20.16
N ARG A 180 -7.12 32.04 20.55
CA ARG A 180 -5.79 32.50 20.13
C ARG A 180 -4.69 31.58 20.67
N GLN A 181 -4.75 31.20 21.94
CA GLN A 181 -3.79 30.29 22.55
C GLN A 181 -3.70 28.96 21.79
N ILE A 182 -4.84 28.32 21.51
CA ILE A 182 -4.89 27.05 20.78
C ILE A 182 -4.35 27.21 19.35
N THR A 183 -4.72 28.31 18.69
CA THR A 183 -4.27 28.60 17.32
C THR A 183 -2.75 28.82 17.26
N ASP A 184 -2.18 29.54 18.23
CA ASP A 184 -0.76 29.82 18.28
C ASP A 184 0.04 28.58 18.64
N GLU A 185 -0.42 27.77 19.59
CA GLU A 185 0.16 26.46 19.90
C GLU A 185 0.15 25.54 18.66
N PHE A 186 -0.99 25.50 17.94
CA PHE A 186 -1.11 24.70 16.72
C PHE A 186 -0.11 25.16 15.66
N ARG A 187 -0.03 26.47 15.43
CA ARG A 187 0.91 27.06 14.47
C ARG A 187 2.34 26.72 14.82
N GLU A 188 2.75 26.87 16.08
CA GLU A 188 4.11 26.60 16.53
C GLU A 188 4.56 25.17 16.20
N PHE A 189 3.77 24.15 16.56
CA PHE A 189 4.18 22.77 16.25
C PHE A 189 4.16 22.48 14.73
N SER A 190 3.21 23.08 14.01
CA SER A 190 2.98 22.79 12.59
C SER A 190 4.02 23.40 11.64
N GLN A 191 4.90 24.29 12.13
CA GLN A 191 5.97 24.89 11.32
C GLN A 191 6.87 23.85 10.65
N SER A 192 7.09 22.71 11.32
CA SER A 192 7.91 21.60 10.80
C SER A 192 7.18 20.71 9.77
N LEU A 193 5.87 20.87 9.61
CA LEU A 193 5.00 19.99 8.82
C LEU A 193 4.76 20.48 7.39
N GLY A 194 5.28 21.64 7.01
CA GLY A 194 5.25 22.12 5.62
C GLY A 194 3.85 22.45 5.09
N PHE A 195 2.90 22.81 5.97
CA PHE A 195 1.60 23.32 5.52
C PHE A 195 1.76 24.70 4.88
N GLU A 196 1.14 24.89 3.71
CA GLU A 196 1.14 26.16 2.98
C GLU A 196 0.09 27.12 3.54
N LYS A 197 -1.06 26.59 3.96
CA LYS A 197 -2.20 27.38 4.45
C LYS A 197 -2.85 26.74 5.65
N ILE A 198 -2.92 27.48 6.76
CA ILE A 198 -3.59 27.08 8.00
C ILE A 198 -4.68 28.10 8.31
N ILE A 199 -5.94 27.67 8.32
CA ILE A 199 -7.10 28.55 8.48
C ILE A 199 -7.81 28.19 9.80
N PRO A 200 -7.61 28.94 10.88
CA PRO A 200 -8.28 28.69 12.15
C PRO A 200 -9.70 29.27 12.14
N ILE A 201 -10.68 28.48 12.58
CA ILE A 201 -12.11 28.85 12.63
C ILE A 201 -12.66 28.48 14.02
N PRO A 202 -13.14 29.44 14.84
CA PRO A 202 -13.84 29.14 16.08
C PRO A 202 -15.27 28.71 15.76
N LEU A 203 -15.71 27.54 16.20
CA LEU A 203 -17.04 27.03 15.88
C LEU A 203 -17.67 26.23 17.03
N SER A 204 -18.98 26.01 16.91
CA SER A 204 -19.72 25.02 17.72
C SER A 204 -20.48 24.09 16.80
N ALA A 205 -20.00 22.84 16.68
CA ALA A 205 -20.64 21.80 15.86
C ALA A 205 -22.10 21.55 16.27
N LEU A 206 -22.40 21.64 17.56
CA LEU A 206 -23.74 21.39 18.10
C LEU A 206 -24.69 22.57 17.86
N LYS A 207 -24.24 23.79 18.15
CA LYS A 207 -25.08 25.01 18.07
C LYS A 207 -25.15 25.60 16.67
N GLY A 208 -24.19 25.29 15.80
CA GLY A 208 -24.14 25.77 14.42
C GLY A 208 -23.32 27.05 14.22
N ASP A 209 -22.70 27.58 15.28
CA ASP A 209 -21.90 28.81 15.23
C ASP A 209 -20.72 28.67 14.26
N ASN A 210 -20.59 29.61 13.31
CA ASN A 210 -19.53 29.69 12.30
C ASN A 210 -19.40 28.48 11.36
N ILE A 211 -20.39 27.59 11.29
CA ILE A 211 -20.41 26.48 10.33
C ILE A 211 -20.86 26.98 8.95
N THR A 212 -22.14 27.37 8.84
CA THR A 212 -22.72 27.93 7.61
C THR A 212 -22.89 29.45 7.70
N GLN A 213 -23.39 29.93 8.85
CA GLN A 213 -23.61 31.34 9.13
C GLN A 213 -22.59 31.88 10.14
N ARG A 214 -22.28 33.19 10.05
CA ARG A 214 -21.42 33.86 11.03
C ARG A 214 -22.14 33.94 12.38
N SER A 215 -21.44 33.59 13.45
CA SER A 215 -21.98 33.66 14.81
C SER A 215 -22.01 35.09 15.33
N THR A 216 -23.10 35.45 16.00
CA THR A 216 -23.20 36.69 16.79
C THR A 216 -22.44 36.61 18.11
N HIS A 217 -22.09 35.40 18.58
CA HIS A 217 -21.35 35.18 19.81
C HIS A 217 -19.83 35.38 19.66
N THR A 218 -19.33 35.42 18.42
CA THR A 218 -17.90 35.68 18.12
C THR A 218 -17.72 36.98 17.34
N PRO A 219 -18.10 38.16 17.87
CA PRO A 219 -17.97 39.43 17.15
C PRO A 219 -16.50 39.82 16.89
N TRP A 220 -15.58 39.25 17.67
CA TRP A 220 -14.13 39.41 17.52
C TRP A 220 -13.55 38.61 16.34
N TYR A 221 -14.26 37.60 15.82
CA TYR A 221 -13.80 36.75 14.73
C TYR A 221 -14.22 37.31 13.37
N ASN A 222 -13.23 37.74 12.56
CA ASN A 222 -13.47 38.32 11.24
C ASN A 222 -13.30 37.33 10.07
N GLY A 223 -12.80 36.12 10.34
CA GLY A 223 -12.51 35.11 9.32
C GLY A 223 -13.76 34.48 8.68
N PRO A 224 -13.57 33.51 7.75
CA PRO A 224 -14.68 32.85 7.07
C PRO A 224 -15.42 31.87 7.99
N THR A 225 -16.66 31.53 7.63
CA THR A 225 -17.33 30.33 8.17
C THR A 225 -16.69 29.07 7.59
N LEU A 226 -16.89 27.92 8.22
CA LEU A 226 -16.35 26.65 7.72
C LEU A 226 -16.81 26.37 6.27
N MET A 227 -18.11 26.48 6.00
CA MET A 227 -18.65 26.27 4.66
C MET A 227 -18.14 27.32 3.68
N GLY A 228 -18.13 28.61 4.06
CA GLY A 228 -17.60 29.68 3.22
C GLY A 228 -16.13 29.46 2.86
N CYS A 229 -15.34 28.91 3.78
CA CYS A 229 -13.97 28.51 3.53
C CYS A 229 -13.89 27.36 2.51
N LEU A 230 -14.62 26.26 2.74
CA LEU A 230 -14.61 25.09 1.85
C LEU A 230 -15.10 25.42 0.43
N GLU A 231 -16.08 26.33 0.30
CA GLU A 231 -16.57 26.82 -1.01
C GLU A 231 -15.53 27.67 -1.76
N THR A 232 -14.63 28.36 -1.08
CA THR A 232 -13.69 29.33 -1.67
C THR A 232 -12.24 28.87 -1.70
N LEU A 233 -11.94 27.70 -1.13
CA LEU A 233 -10.60 27.12 -1.17
C LEU A 233 -10.24 26.74 -2.60
N GLU A 234 -9.37 27.53 -3.21
CA GLU A 234 -8.78 27.20 -4.50
C GLU A 234 -7.82 26.02 -4.36
N MET A 235 -8.05 25.00 -5.18
CA MET A 235 -7.15 23.87 -5.34
C MET A 235 -6.13 24.26 -6.40
N ALA A 236 -4.88 24.49 -5.98
CA ALA A 236 -3.79 24.63 -6.93
C ALA A 236 -3.54 23.26 -7.57
N THR A 237 -4.02 23.04 -8.79
CA THR A 237 -3.48 22.00 -9.65
C THR A 237 -2.20 22.58 -10.23
N PRO A 238 -1.00 22.20 -9.75
CA PRO A 238 0.22 22.72 -10.35
C PRO A 238 0.21 22.32 -11.83
N ALA A 239 0.23 23.31 -12.71
CA ALA A 239 0.43 23.07 -14.14
C ALA A 239 1.78 22.35 -14.28
N SER A 240 1.75 21.06 -14.59
CA SER A 240 2.94 20.27 -14.80
C SER A 240 3.30 20.31 -16.28
N GLU A 241 4.53 20.71 -16.58
CA GLU A 241 5.10 20.57 -17.93
C GLU A 241 5.48 19.11 -18.24
N ARG A 242 5.30 18.18 -17.28
CA ARG A 242 5.54 16.75 -17.44
C ARG A 242 4.27 16.05 -17.86
N LEU A 243 4.38 14.98 -18.64
CA LEU A 243 3.30 14.03 -18.87
C LEU A 243 3.55 12.77 -18.07
N VAL A 244 2.55 12.34 -17.31
CA VAL A 244 2.50 10.98 -16.75
C VAL A 244 1.25 10.30 -17.29
N PHE A 245 1.42 9.36 -18.20
CA PHE A 245 0.33 8.58 -18.78
C PHE A 245 0.55 7.08 -18.52
N PRO A 246 -0.03 6.53 -17.44
CA PRO A 246 0.04 5.11 -17.13
C PRO A 246 -0.85 4.31 -18.08
N VAL A 247 -0.25 3.43 -18.87
CA VAL A 247 -0.97 2.56 -19.82
C VAL A 247 -1.74 1.50 -19.04
N GLN A 248 -3.06 1.53 -19.16
CA GLN A 248 -3.97 0.58 -18.50
C GLN A 248 -4.38 -0.55 -19.45
N TRP A 249 -4.48 -0.26 -20.74
CA TRP A 249 -4.92 -1.19 -21.76
C TRP A 249 -4.27 -0.90 -23.12
N VAL A 250 -4.00 -1.95 -23.89
CA VAL A 250 -3.56 -1.85 -25.29
C VAL A 250 -4.74 -2.26 -26.17
N ASN A 251 -5.34 -1.28 -26.83
CA ASN A 251 -6.49 -1.48 -27.69
C ASN A 251 -6.05 -1.90 -29.10
N ARG A 252 -6.47 -3.09 -29.53
CA ARG A 252 -6.26 -3.66 -30.87
C ARG A 252 -7.52 -4.41 -31.31
N PRO A 253 -8.55 -3.70 -31.81
CA PRO A 253 -9.78 -4.33 -32.30
C PRO A 253 -9.55 -5.07 -33.63
N ASP A 254 -8.58 -4.60 -34.43
CA ASP A 254 -8.16 -5.20 -35.69
C ASP A 254 -6.67 -4.95 -35.94
N ALA A 255 -6.14 -5.45 -37.08
CA ALA A 255 -4.73 -5.30 -37.43
C ALA A 255 -4.31 -3.87 -37.85
N SER A 256 -5.28 -2.99 -38.11
CA SER A 256 -5.04 -1.61 -38.57
C SER A 256 -5.04 -0.58 -37.45
N PHE A 257 -5.65 -0.90 -36.31
CA PHE A 257 -5.73 0.00 -35.16
C PHE A 257 -4.92 -0.51 -33.98
N ARG A 258 -4.04 0.35 -33.45
CA ARG A 258 -3.39 0.18 -32.16
C ARG A 258 -3.43 1.47 -31.36
N GLY A 259 -4.06 1.43 -30.21
CA GLY A 259 -4.14 2.55 -29.27
C GLY A 259 -3.75 2.15 -27.86
N PHE A 260 -3.26 3.09 -27.07
CA PHE A 260 -2.91 2.91 -25.67
C PHE A 260 -3.88 3.69 -24.80
N SER A 261 -4.71 2.97 -24.06
CA SER A 261 -5.77 3.56 -23.23
C SER A 261 -5.31 3.70 -21.78
N GLY A 262 -5.64 4.83 -21.18
CA GLY A 262 -5.32 5.17 -19.80
C GLY A 262 -5.91 6.53 -19.42
N CYS A 263 -5.68 6.95 -18.18
CA CYS A 263 -5.98 8.30 -17.73
C CYS A 263 -4.68 9.12 -17.73
N VAL A 264 -4.75 10.36 -18.23
CA VAL A 264 -3.66 11.32 -18.01
C VAL A 264 -3.58 11.56 -16.50
N ALA A 265 -2.50 11.10 -15.86
CA ALA A 265 -2.37 11.22 -14.42
C ALA A 265 -1.85 12.60 -14.03
N GLU A 266 -0.91 13.14 -14.82
CA GLU A 266 -0.30 14.44 -14.59
C GLU A 266 0.02 15.15 -15.90
N GLY A 267 -0.14 16.47 -15.89
CA GLY A 267 0.11 17.38 -17.01
C GLY A 267 -0.85 17.18 -18.17
N GLN A 268 -0.32 17.31 -19.38
CA GLN A 268 -1.10 17.31 -20.61
C GLN A 268 -0.35 16.66 -21.77
N VAL A 269 -1.09 16.21 -22.78
CA VAL A 269 -0.57 15.68 -24.04
C VAL A 269 -1.39 16.22 -25.20
N SER A 270 -0.72 16.61 -26.26
CA SER A 270 -1.31 17.12 -27.49
C SER A 270 -0.94 16.27 -28.70
N VAL A 271 -1.79 16.28 -29.72
CA VAL A 271 -1.47 15.67 -31.01
C VAL A 271 -0.21 16.34 -31.57
N GLY A 272 0.76 15.52 -32.00
CA GLY A 272 2.07 15.98 -32.44
C GLY A 272 3.17 15.95 -31.36
N ASP A 273 2.83 15.74 -30.09
CA ASP A 273 3.83 15.61 -29.04
C ASP A 273 4.67 14.33 -29.22
N GLU A 274 5.98 14.44 -28.99
CA GLU A 274 6.85 13.27 -28.92
C GLU A 274 6.82 12.67 -27.52
N VAL A 275 6.27 11.46 -27.42
CA VAL A 275 6.19 10.67 -26.19
C VAL A 275 7.25 9.58 -26.18
N ARG A 276 7.59 9.13 -24.98
CA ARG A 276 8.58 8.09 -24.71
C ARG A 276 8.00 7.04 -23.78
N ALA A 277 8.20 5.77 -24.10
CA ALA A 277 8.03 4.69 -23.15
C ALA A 277 9.16 4.74 -22.10
N SER A 278 8.84 5.06 -20.85
CA SER A 278 9.87 5.43 -19.86
C SER A 278 10.86 4.31 -19.57
N LEU A 279 10.42 3.04 -19.53
CA LEU A 279 11.29 1.88 -19.30
C LEU A 279 12.15 1.49 -20.51
N SER A 280 11.54 1.35 -21.70
CA SER A 280 12.26 0.87 -22.89
C SER A 280 13.06 1.98 -23.60
N GLY A 281 12.69 3.24 -23.36
CA GLY A 281 13.34 4.40 -23.96
C GLY A 281 12.91 4.72 -25.39
N HIS A 282 12.07 3.89 -26.02
CA HIS A 282 11.58 4.15 -27.36
C HIS A 282 10.66 5.37 -27.38
N THR A 283 10.88 6.26 -28.34
CA THR A 283 10.05 7.45 -28.57
C THR A 283 9.09 7.22 -29.72
N ALA A 284 7.96 7.92 -29.75
CA ALA A 284 7.03 8.00 -30.88
C ALA A 284 6.22 9.30 -30.80
N THR A 285 5.59 9.72 -31.90
CA THR A 285 4.77 10.93 -31.94
C THR A 285 3.31 10.57 -31.76
N VAL A 286 2.56 11.33 -30.97
CA VAL A 286 1.11 11.15 -30.81
C VAL A 286 0.41 11.59 -32.11
N THR A 287 -0.33 10.68 -32.74
CA THR A 287 -1.04 10.95 -33.99
C THR A 287 -2.50 11.32 -33.79
N ASP A 288 -3.15 10.75 -32.77
CA ASP A 288 -4.52 11.04 -32.43
C ASP A 288 -4.77 10.74 -30.94
N ILE A 289 -5.68 11.51 -30.34
CA ILE A 289 -6.10 11.35 -28.95
C ILE A 289 -7.61 11.12 -28.98
N ILE A 290 -8.06 9.93 -28.58
CA ILE A 290 -9.47 9.54 -28.65
C ILE A 290 -10.07 9.53 -27.25
N GLY A 291 -10.95 10.47 -26.96
CA GLY A 291 -11.74 10.52 -25.73
C GLY A 291 -13.14 9.92 -25.88
N MET A 292 -13.99 10.08 -24.86
CA MET A 292 -15.37 9.56 -24.87
C MET A 292 -16.21 10.09 -26.05
N ASN A 293 -16.01 11.36 -26.42
CA ASN A 293 -16.78 12.04 -27.47
C ASN A 293 -16.09 12.00 -28.84
N GLY A 294 -15.06 11.16 -29.01
CA GLY A 294 -14.24 11.08 -30.22
C GLY A 294 -12.89 11.76 -30.09
N SER A 295 -12.26 12.09 -31.22
CA SER A 295 -10.90 12.63 -31.28
C SER A 295 -10.81 14.06 -30.73
N THR A 296 -9.77 14.34 -29.96
CA THR A 296 -9.44 15.66 -29.38
C THR A 296 -8.00 16.06 -29.72
N GLN A 297 -7.70 17.36 -29.71
CA GLN A 297 -6.35 17.86 -29.99
C GLN A 297 -5.42 17.82 -28.78
N CYS A 298 -6.00 17.87 -27.58
CA CYS A 298 -5.29 17.89 -26.32
C CYS A 298 -6.09 17.08 -25.29
N ALA A 299 -5.38 16.48 -24.34
CA ALA A 299 -5.92 15.86 -23.15
C ALA A 299 -5.09 16.30 -21.93
N THR A 300 -5.78 16.55 -20.82
CA THR A 300 -5.19 17.02 -19.57
C THR A 300 -5.52 16.06 -18.44
N ALA A 301 -4.76 16.07 -17.34
CA ALA A 301 -5.19 15.29 -16.17
C ALA A 301 -6.53 15.83 -15.64
N PRO A 302 -7.54 14.98 -15.34
CA PRO A 302 -7.53 13.51 -15.27
C PRO A 302 -8.25 12.79 -16.45
N ASP A 303 -8.18 13.32 -17.67
CA ASP A 303 -8.91 12.80 -18.84
C ASP A 303 -8.57 11.33 -19.14
N ALA A 304 -9.61 10.52 -19.35
CA ALA A 304 -9.49 9.14 -19.83
C ALA A 304 -9.49 9.12 -21.36
N VAL A 305 -8.37 8.73 -21.96
CA VAL A 305 -8.15 8.81 -23.41
C VAL A 305 -7.41 7.59 -23.94
N THR A 306 -7.50 7.40 -25.26
CA THR A 306 -6.67 6.44 -26.01
C THR A 306 -5.72 7.21 -26.92
N LEU A 307 -4.42 7.01 -26.72
CA LEU A 307 -3.38 7.62 -27.56
C LEU A 307 -3.03 6.67 -28.71
N THR A 308 -3.02 7.18 -29.94
CA THR A 308 -2.42 6.48 -31.09
C THR A 308 -1.06 7.10 -31.40
N LEU A 309 -0.13 6.27 -31.86
CA LEU A 309 1.27 6.67 -32.07
C LEU A 309 1.68 6.49 -33.54
N SER A 310 2.61 7.32 -34.01
CA SER A 310 3.09 7.34 -35.39
C SER A 310 3.85 6.08 -35.82
N LYS A 311 4.34 5.30 -34.88
CA LYS A 311 5.02 4.03 -35.10
C LYS A 311 4.73 3.06 -33.97
N GLU A 312 4.85 1.78 -34.28
CA GLU A 312 4.74 0.73 -33.28
C GLU A 312 5.98 0.74 -32.37
N ILE A 313 5.76 1.07 -31.10
CA ILE A 313 6.73 0.89 -30.04
C ILE A 313 6.29 -0.24 -29.11
N ASP A 314 7.24 -0.92 -28.48
CA ASP A 314 6.93 -1.98 -27.51
C ASP A 314 6.47 -1.34 -26.20
N VAL A 315 5.14 -1.35 -26.01
CA VAL A 315 4.40 -0.76 -24.90
C VAL A 315 3.26 -1.69 -24.57
N SER A 316 3.14 -1.97 -23.28
CA SER A 316 2.24 -2.94 -22.68
C SER A 316 1.51 -2.34 -21.47
N ARG A 317 0.54 -3.07 -20.93
CA ARG A 317 -0.13 -2.66 -19.69
C ARG A 317 0.89 -2.56 -18.56
N GLY A 318 0.86 -1.43 -17.85
CA GLY A 318 1.78 -1.13 -16.76
C GLY A 318 2.93 -0.22 -17.18
N ASP A 319 3.21 -0.06 -18.47
CA ASP A 319 4.18 0.92 -18.93
C ASP A 319 3.65 2.34 -18.72
N ILE A 320 4.57 3.29 -18.54
CA ILE A 320 4.25 4.71 -18.41
C ILE A 320 4.84 5.43 -19.62
N LEU A 321 4.00 6.25 -20.25
CA LEU A 321 4.41 7.20 -21.28
C LEU A 321 4.65 8.56 -20.63
N SER A 322 5.75 9.20 -21.03
CA SER A 322 6.11 10.57 -20.66
C SER A 322 6.48 11.37 -21.90
N LEU A 323 6.59 12.70 -21.79
CA LEU A 323 7.15 13.51 -22.88
C LEU A 323 8.64 13.19 -23.05
N SER A 324 9.13 13.11 -24.28
CA SER A 324 10.54 12.81 -24.57
C SER A 324 11.50 13.86 -24.02
N GLN A 325 11.08 15.12 -24.00
CA GLN A 325 11.83 16.26 -23.46
C GLN A 325 11.86 16.32 -21.92
N SER A 326 11.00 15.56 -21.25
CA SER A 326 10.88 15.54 -19.79
C SER A 326 10.76 14.09 -19.30
N PRO A 327 11.86 13.32 -19.38
CA PRO A 327 11.84 11.91 -19.00
C PRO A 327 11.69 11.72 -17.49
N LEU A 328 10.97 10.67 -17.11
CA LEU A 328 10.76 10.28 -15.72
C LEU A 328 11.93 9.43 -15.19
N GLU A 329 12.12 9.43 -13.87
CA GLU A 329 13.15 8.61 -13.23
C GLU A 329 12.75 7.12 -13.24
N VAL A 330 13.76 6.26 -13.40
CA VAL A 330 13.61 4.80 -13.37
C VAL A 330 14.61 4.24 -12.37
N THR A 331 14.13 3.43 -11.43
CA THR A 331 15.01 2.77 -10.45
C THR A 331 14.46 1.43 -10.01
N ASP A 332 15.34 0.55 -9.58
CA ASP A 332 15.00 -0.69 -8.89
C ASP A 332 15.22 -0.60 -7.37
N GLN A 333 15.71 0.55 -6.86
CA GLN A 333 15.96 0.76 -5.43
C GLN A 333 15.65 2.20 -5.01
N PHE A 334 14.84 2.34 -3.97
CA PHE A 334 14.44 3.64 -3.45
C PHE A 334 14.20 3.61 -1.94
N GLU A 335 14.27 4.78 -1.33
CA GLU A 335 13.81 5.00 0.04
C GLU A 335 12.35 5.42 0.03
N ALA A 336 11.56 4.84 0.92
CA ALA A 336 10.17 5.22 1.12
C ALA A 336 9.78 5.22 2.60
N VAL A 337 8.80 6.04 2.95
CA VAL A 337 8.05 5.89 4.19
C VAL A 337 7.02 4.79 3.98
N LEU A 338 7.08 3.74 4.80
CA LEU A 338 6.09 2.67 4.83
C LEU A 338 5.17 2.84 6.03
N ILE A 339 3.88 2.72 5.78
CA ILE A 339 2.82 2.64 6.78
C ILE A 339 2.34 1.20 6.79
N TRP A 340 2.65 0.46 7.85
CA TRP A 340 2.34 -0.94 7.95
C TRP A 340 0.89 -1.17 8.38
N MET A 341 0.15 -1.96 7.63
CA MET A 341 -1.31 -2.11 7.75
C MET A 341 -1.75 -3.53 8.17
N ASN A 342 -0.80 -4.47 8.24
CA ASN A 342 -1.08 -5.87 8.58
C ASN A 342 -0.69 -6.21 10.02
N GLU A 343 -1.35 -7.23 10.58
CA GLU A 343 -1.02 -7.77 11.90
C GLU A 343 0.29 -8.56 11.88
N ASP A 344 0.53 -9.32 10.81
CA ASP A 344 1.80 -10.01 10.62
C ASP A 344 2.93 -9.00 10.46
N ALA A 345 4.03 -9.21 11.19
CA ALA A 345 5.15 -8.29 11.17
C ALA A 345 5.83 -8.21 9.80
N GLY A 346 6.14 -6.99 9.38
CA GLY A 346 6.97 -6.72 8.19
C GLY A 346 8.45 -6.92 8.53
N LEU A 347 9.11 -7.84 7.84
CA LEU A 347 10.51 -8.22 8.11
C LEU A 347 11.44 -7.82 6.97
N ASN A 348 12.69 -7.49 7.31
CA ASN A 348 13.77 -7.33 6.33
C ASN A 348 13.97 -8.61 5.51
N GLY A 349 14.27 -8.47 4.22
CA GLY A 349 14.48 -9.55 3.27
C GLY A 349 13.19 -10.23 2.78
N ARG A 350 12.04 -9.98 3.42
CA ARG A 350 10.76 -10.55 3.01
C ARG A 350 10.28 -9.92 1.70
N SER A 351 9.79 -10.76 0.80
CA SER A 351 9.29 -10.37 -0.52
C SER A 351 7.77 -10.16 -0.50
N TYR A 352 7.33 -9.14 -1.23
CA TYR A 352 5.96 -8.68 -1.44
C TYR A 352 5.76 -8.35 -2.92
N ASP A 353 4.52 -8.26 -3.37
CA ASP A 353 4.23 -7.61 -4.64
C ASP A 353 4.08 -6.10 -4.39
N ILE A 354 4.71 -5.29 -5.22
CA ILE A 354 4.56 -3.83 -5.20
C ILE A 354 3.66 -3.41 -6.37
N LYS A 355 2.69 -2.55 -6.08
CA LYS A 355 1.88 -1.86 -7.09
C LYS A 355 2.14 -0.36 -7.00
N LEU A 356 2.75 0.21 -8.05
CA LEU A 356 3.04 1.63 -8.19
C LEU A 356 2.37 2.11 -9.48
N ALA A 357 1.38 3.01 -9.37
CA ALA A 357 0.48 3.37 -10.46
C ALA A 357 -0.13 2.11 -11.13
N THR A 358 0.19 1.86 -12.41
CA THR A 358 -0.22 0.66 -13.15
C THR A 358 0.85 -0.44 -13.18
N GLN A 359 2.04 -0.19 -12.64
CA GLN A 359 3.16 -1.12 -12.62
C GLN A 359 3.04 -2.12 -11.48
N TRP A 360 3.40 -3.37 -11.78
CA TRP A 360 3.58 -4.44 -10.80
C TRP A 360 5.00 -4.99 -10.88
N ALA A 361 5.62 -5.24 -9.73
CA ALA A 361 6.88 -5.96 -9.59
C ALA A 361 6.90 -6.71 -8.25
N SER A 362 7.89 -7.58 -8.04
CA SER A 362 8.21 -8.05 -6.69
C SER A 362 9.11 -7.02 -6.02
N ALA A 363 8.90 -6.77 -4.73
CA ALA A 363 9.69 -5.88 -3.89
C ALA A 363 10.11 -6.58 -2.59
N SER A 364 11.29 -6.27 -2.10
CA SER A 364 11.76 -6.69 -0.78
C SER A 364 12.16 -5.48 0.05
N ILE A 365 11.85 -5.54 1.35
CA ILE A 365 12.31 -4.54 2.32
C ILE A 365 13.77 -4.88 2.62
N THR A 366 14.71 -4.09 2.12
CA THR A 366 16.15 -4.37 2.27
C THR A 366 16.69 -3.86 3.60
N ASN A 367 16.14 -2.75 4.11
CA ASN A 367 16.52 -2.19 5.39
C ASN A 367 15.38 -1.34 5.98
N ILE A 368 15.15 -1.48 7.28
CA ILE A 368 14.31 -0.58 8.07
C ILE A 368 15.26 0.41 8.76
N LYS A 369 15.27 1.67 8.33
CA LYS A 369 16.20 2.68 8.86
C LYS A 369 15.82 3.08 10.29
N TYR A 370 14.56 3.47 10.46
CA TYR A 370 13.99 3.83 11.76
C TYR A 370 12.46 3.88 11.66
N ARG A 371 11.80 3.66 12.79
CA ARG A 371 10.38 3.94 13.00
C ARG A 371 10.21 5.38 13.47
N ILE A 372 9.12 6.02 13.07
CA ILE A 372 8.72 7.34 13.57
C ILE A 372 7.66 7.11 14.64
N ASP A 373 7.94 7.56 15.86
CA ASP A 373 6.94 7.62 16.91
C ASP A 373 5.92 8.73 16.56
N THR A 374 4.65 8.37 16.37
CA THR A 374 3.63 9.31 15.90
C THR A 374 3.23 10.35 16.94
N ASN A 375 3.56 10.13 18.20
CA ASN A 375 3.17 10.98 19.33
C ASN A 375 4.24 12.03 19.64
N THR A 376 5.51 11.68 19.44
CA THR A 376 6.68 12.53 19.73
C THR A 376 7.44 12.98 18.48
N LEU A 377 7.19 12.34 17.33
CA LEU A 377 7.95 12.49 16.08
C LEU A 377 9.43 12.05 16.20
N ALA A 378 9.77 11.34 17.27
CA ALA A 378 11.10 10.79 17.48
C ALA A 378 11.40 9.62 16.52
N ARG A 379 12.69 9.38 16.28
CA ARG A 379 13.16 8.29 15.42
C ARG A 379 13.67 7.14 16.28
N ASP A 380 12.95 6.02 16.25
CA ASP A 380 13.28 4.81 16.98
C ASP A 380 13.98 3.79 16.08
N ALA A 381 14.97 3.08 16.62
CA ALA A 381 15.51 1.91 15.94
C ALA A 381 14.49 0.77 15.98
N SER A 382 14.20 0.16 14.83
CA SER A 382 13.36 -1.05 14.75
C SER A 382 13.95 -2.07 13.79
N ARG A 383 13.68 -3.35 14.05
CA ARG A 383 14.06 -4.49 13.20
C ARG A 383 12.89 -5.15 12.47
N HIS A 384 11.66 -4.73 12.79
CA HIS A 384 10.42 -5.22 12.19
C HIS A 384 9.38 -4.11 12.15
N LEU A 385 8.36 -4.28 11.32
CA LEU A 385 7.22 -3.36 11.20
C LEU A 385 6.01 -4.03 11.85
N SER A 386 5.41 -3.36 12.83
CA SER A 386 4.17 -3.78 13.50
C SER A 386 2.97 -3.02 12.95
N LEU A 387 1.75 -3.49 13.23
CA LEU A 387 0.52 -2.82 12.80
C LEU A 387 0.54 -1.33 13.20
N ASN A 388 0.22 -0.46 12.23
CA ASN A 388 0.22 1.01 12.33
C ASN A 388 1.60 1.66 12.49
N ASP A 389 2.70 0.90 12.42
CA ASP A 389 4.04 1.51 12.42
C ASP A 389 4.24 2.35 11.14
N ILE A 390 4.82 3.54 11.32
CA ILE A 390 5.30 4.38 10.25
C ILE A 390 6.82 4.34 10.28
N SER A 391 7.45 3.82 9.24
CA SER A 391 8.90 3.61 9.21
C SER A 391 9.52 4.04 7.91
N VAL A 392 10.74 4.56 7.98
CA VAL A 392 11.54 4.85 6.78
C VAL A 392 12.31 3.59 6.41
N CYS A 393 12.07 3.10 5.20
CA CYS A 393 12.59 1.83 4.72
C CYS A 393 13.27 2.01 3.36
N THR A 394 14.23 1.14 3.05
CA THR A 394 14.74 0.98 1.70
C THR A 394 14.13 -0.25 1.07
N LEU A 395 13.69 -0.12 -0.17
CA LEU A 395 13.11 -1.21 -0.94
C LEU A 395 13.97 -1.51 -2.16
N ALA A 396 14.00 -2.78 -2.55
CA ALA A 396 14.55 -3.22 -3.82
C ALA A 396 13.50 -4.00 -4.60
N THR A 397 13.35 -3.70 -5.89
CA THR A 397 12.38 -4.33 -6.77
C THR A 397 13.06 -5.29 -7.75
N SER A 398 12.33 -6.31 -8.21
CA SER A 398 12.85 -7.34 -9.11
C SER A 398 13.13 -6.83 -10.54
N LYS A 399 12.50 -5.71 -10.91
CA LYS A 399 12.72 -4.97 -12.15
C LYS A 399 12.65 -3.47 -11.87
N PRO A 400 13.30 -2.63 -12.68
CA PRO A 400 13.19 -1.19 -12.53
C PRO A 400 11.74 -0.73 -12.70
N LEU A 401 11.32 0.22 -11.87
CA LEU A 401 10.04 0.91 -11.93
C LEU A 401 10.26 2.37 -12.27
N VAL A 402 9.33 2.93 -13.05
CA VAL A 402 9.21 4.37 -13.24
C VAL A 402 8.60 4.94 -11.97
N PHE A 403 9.24 5.95 -11.39
CA PHE A 403 8.80 6.50 -10.10
C PHE A 403 9.15 7.98 -10.02
N ASP A 404 8.63 8.64 -9.00
CA ASP A 404 9.05 9.97 -8.58
C ASP A 404 8.94 10.05 -7.04
N SER A 405 9.42 11.12 -6.44
CA SER A 405 9.12 11.44 -5.05
C SER A 405 7.63 11.76 -4.87
N TYR A 406 7.05 11.35 -3.74
CA TYR A 406 5.64 11.61 -3.41
C TYR A 406 5.31 13.11 -3.36
N GLN A 407 6.30 13.94 -3.02
CA GLN A 407 6.14 15.39 -3.00
C GLN A 407 6.01 16.01 -4.40
N GLN A 408 6.60 15.38 -5.42
CA GLN A 408 6.53 15.84 -6.81
C GLN A 408 5.33 15.22 -7.54
N SER A 409 5.12 13.91 -7.40
CA SER A 409 4.04 13.16 -8.04
C SER A 409 3.39 12.22 -7.04
N ARG A 410 2.11 12.47 -6.71
CA ARG A 410 1.33 11.54 -5.89
C ARG A 410 1.12 10.20 -6.59
N THR A 411 1.00 10.20 -7.91
CA THR A 411 0.75 8.98 -8.71
C THR A 411 1.97 8.06 -8.77
N LEU A 412 3.15 8.63 -9.00
CA LEU A 412 4.40 7.86 -9.15
C LEU A 412 5.19 7.73 -7.85
N GLY A 413 4.87 8.53 -6.84
CA GLY A 413 5.49 8.49 -5.53
C GLY A 413 4.69 7.74 -4.47
N SER A 414 3.51 7.18 -4.79
CA SER A 414 2.77 6.30 -3.88
C SER A 414 2.66 4.88 -4.43
N PHE A 415 2.70 3.91 -3.52
CA PHE A 415 2.54 2.50 -3.86
C PHE A 415 1.89 1.74 -2.71
N ILE A 416 1.45 0.52 -3.00
CA ILE A 416 1.06 -0.46 -1.98
C ILE A 416 1.96 -1.69 -2.06
N LEU A 417 2.19 -2.31 -0.90
CA LEU A 417 2.74 -3.66 -0.82
C LEU A 417 1.60 -4.65 -0.58
N VAL A 418 1.63 -5.74 -1.33
CA VAL A 418 0.62 -6.80 -1.30
C VAL A 418 1.30 -8.11 -0.92
N ASP A 419 0.69 -8.84 -0.01
CA ASP A 419 1.12 -10.18 0.35
C ASP A 419 0.94 -11.15 -0.82
N ARG A 420 1.95 -11.95 -1.10
CA ARG A 420 1.97 -12.82 -2.30
C ARG A 420 1.15 -14.10 -2.12
N VAL A 421 0.81 -14.44 -0.88
CA VAL A 421 0.05 -15.65 -0.52
C VAL A 421 -1.38 -15.29 -0.17
N THR A 422 -1.59 -14.27 0.67
CA THR A 422 -2.93 -13.88 1.12
C THR A 422 -3.59 -12.85 0.19
N HIS A 423 -2.81 -12.22 -0.70
CA HIS A 423 -3.24 -11.09 -1.53
C HIS A 423 -3.77 -9.88 -0.75
N ALA A 424 -3.52 -9.84 0.57
CA ALA A 424 -3.86 -8.70 1.40
C ALA A 424 -2.92 -7.51 1.14
N THR A 425 -3.44 -6.29 1.16
CA THR A 425 -2.58 -5.09 1.18
C THR A 425 -1.96 -4.97 2.56
N VAL A 426 -0.63 -5.07 2.64
CA VAL A 426 0.10 -5.11 3.91
C VAL A 426 0.74 -3.78 4.29
N ALA A 427 0.96 -2.89 3.32
CA ALA A 427 1.48 -1.55 3.58
C ALA A 427 1.10 -0.57 2.48
N ALA A 428 1.02 0.71 2.85
CA ALA A 428 1.10 1.83 1.90
C ALA A 428 2.49 2.46 1.99
N GLY A 429 3.02 2.90 0.86
CA GLY A 429 4.36 3.45 0.74
C GLY A 429 4.38 4.79 0.04
N LEU A 430 5.22 5.70 0.54
CA LEU A 430 5.46 7.03 -0.01
C LEU A 430 6.95 7.18 -0.33
N ILE A 431 7.29 7.34 -1.61
CA ILE A 431 8.68 7.38 -2.06
C ILE A 431 9.29 8.74 -1.73
N ASN A 432 10.48 8.71 -1.13
CA ASN A 432 11.29 9.90 -0.86
C ASN A 432 12.23 10.19 -2.04
N HIS A 433 13.12 9.25 -2.38
CA HIS A 433 14.14 9.43 -3.42
C HIS A 433 14.75 8.09 -3.87
N SER A 434 15.37 8.07 -5.06
CA SER A 434 16.15 6.93 -5.57
C SER A 434 17.43 6.70 -4.79
N LEU A 435 17.81 5.43 -4.64
CA LEU A 435 19.10 5.03 -4.11
C LEU A 435 20.09 4.85 -5.27
N ARG A 436 20.89 5.88 -5.55
CA ARG A 436 21.84 5.94 -6.69
C ARG A 436 22.92 4.83 -6.75
N ARG A 437 22.99 3.91 -5.79
CA ARG A 437 24.02 2.85 -5.75
C ARG A 437 23.86 1.79 -6.86
N ALA A 438 22.71 1.68 -7.51
CA ALA A 438 22.41 0.58 -8.42
C ALA A 438 22.77 0.79 -9.92
N GLN A 439 23.25 1.97 -10.34
CA GLN A 439 23.63 2.18 -11.76
C GLN A 439 24.84 1.33 -12.23
N ASN A 440 25.54 0.66 -11.31
CA ASN A 440 26.78 -0.08 -11.63
C ASN A 440 26.58 -1.60 -11.81
N VAL A 441 25.36 -2.13 -11.71
CA VAL A 441 25.10 -3.58 -11.86
C VAL A 441 24.37 -3.84 -13.17
N HIS A 442 25.12 -3.82 -14.28
CA HIS A 442 24.59 -4.33 -15.55
C HIS A 442 24.72 -5.86 -15.59
N ARG A 443 23.65 -6.57 -15.94
CA ARG A 443 23.76 -7.98 -16.35
C ARG A 443 24.63 -8.03 -17.60
N GLN A 444 25.90 -8.40 -17.44
CA GLN A 444 26.77 -8.68 -18.56
C GLN A 444 26.25 -9.95 -19.24
N ALA A 445 25.91 -9.86 -20.53
CA ALA A 445 25.60 -11.05 -21.32
C ALA A 445 26.88 -11.87 -21.46
N LEU A 446 26.97 -12.97 -20.71
CA LEU A 446 28.10 -13.90 -20.79
C LEU A 446 27.92 -14.81 -22.01
N SER A 447 28.99 -15.10 -22.73
CA SER A 447 28.94 -15.95 -23.93
C SER A 447 28.61 -17.42 -23.64
N ILE A 448 28.74 -17.86 -22.38
CA ILE A 448 28.39 -19.22 -21.94
C ILE A 448 27.12 -19.13 -21.11
N THR A 449 26.05 -19.72 -21.64
CA THR A 449 24.73 -19.76 -21.01
C THR A 449 24.60 -20.95 -20.07
N ARG A 450 23.51 -20.98 -19.29
CA ARG A 450 23.13 -22.17 -18.51
C ARG A 450 22.93 -23.38 -19.44
N GLU A 451 22.26 -23.18 -20.57
CA GLU A 451 21.94 -24.23 -21.54
C GLU A 451 23.21 -24.89 -22.10
N ASP A 452 24.28 -24.10 -22.31
CA ASP A 452 25.58 -24.64 -22.74
C ASP A 452 26.21 -25.54 -21.66
N ARG A 453 26.06 -25.19 -20.38
CA ARG A 453 26.54 -26.00 -19.25
C ARG A 453 25.71 -27.27 -19.08
N GLU A 454 24.39 -27.17 -19.22
CA GLU A 454 23.46 -28.31 -19.16
C GLU A 454 23.75 -29.33 -20.28
N LYS A 455 23.99 -28.85 -21.52
CA LYS A 455 24.44 -29.70 -22.63
C LYS A 455 25.74 -30.44 -22.30
N LEU A 456 26.72 -29.75 -21.71
CA LEU A 456 27.99 -30.36 -21.34
C LEU A 456 27.83 -31.39 -20.19
N ASN A 457 26.88 -31.16 -19.29
CA ASN A 457 26.59 -32.08 -18.18
C ASN A 457 25.70 -33.27 -18.62
N GLY A 458 25.03 -33.18 -19.77
CA GLY A 458 24.09 -34.20 -20.25
C GLY A 458 22.77 -34.24 -19.48
N HIS A 459 22.45 -33.20 -18.70
CA HIS A 459 21.20 -33.09 -17.94
C HIS A 459 20.87 -31.63 -17.61
N PRO A 460 19.59 -31.29 -17.41
CA PRO A 460 19.21 -29.96 -16.93
C PRO A 460 19.64 -29.74 -15.48
N GLY A 461 19.90 -28.48 -15.13
CA GLY A 461 20.04 -28.05 -13.74
C GLY A 461 18.67 -27.99 -13.07
N LYS A 462 18.58 -28.45 -11.82
CA LYS A 462 17.35 -28.39 -11.01
C LYS A 462 17.69 -28.12 -9.55
N VAL A 463 16.75 -27.55 -8.81
CA VAL A 463 16.83 -27.41 -7.35
C VAL A 463 15.77 -28.30 -6.74
N ILE A 464 16.18 -29.28 -5.94
CA ILE A 464 15.32 -30.17 -5.17
C ILE A 464 15.30 -29.66 -3.73
N TRP A 465 14.17 -29.13 -3.30
CA TRP A 465 14.02 -28.40 -2.06
C TRP A 465 13.29 -29.22 -1.01
N PHE A 466 14.03 -29.76 -0.03
CA PHE A 466 13.47 -30.51 1.07
C PHE A 466 13.05 -29.59 2.21
N THR A 467 11.78 -29.65 2.61
CA THR A 467 11.19 -28.93 3.75
C THR A 467 10.56 -29.88 4.77
N GLY A 468 10.51 -29.47 6.03
CA GLY A 468 10.01 -30.28 7.16
C GLY A 468 10.65 -29.91 8.49
N LEU A 469 10.08 -30.36 9.60
CA LEU A 469 10.57 -30.09 10.97
C LEU A 469 12.01 -30.58 11.22
N SER A 470 12.71 -30.02 12.20
CA SER A 470 14.02 -30.54 12.60
C SER A 470 13.89 -32.01 13.00
N GLY A 471 14.79 -32.91 12.59
CA GLY A 471 14.65 -34.34 12.89
C GLY A 471 13.69 -35.12 11.98
N SER A 472 13.01 -34.48 11.01
CA SER A 472 12.12 -35.17 10.05
C SER A 472 12.83 -36.10 9.06
N GLY A 473 14.17 -36.05 8.97
CA GLY A 473 14.96 -36.89 8.05
C GLY A 473 15.34 -36.25 6.72
N LYS A 474 15.13 -34.94 6.53
CA LYS A 474 15.51 -34.20 5.30
C LYS A 474 16.94 -34.46 4.84
N SER A 475 17.95 -34.22 5.69
CA SER A 475 19.36 -34.37 5.30
C SER A 475 19.70 -35.82 5.00
N THR A 476 19.08 -36.79 5.69
CA THR A 476 19.21 -38.23 5.42
C THR A 476 18.66 -38.59 4.04
N LEU A 477 17.46 -38.10 3.71
CA LEU A 477 16.81 -38.36 2.42
C LEU A 477 17.51 -37.65 1.27
N ALA A 478 17.94 -36.40 1.47
CA ALA A 478 18.74 -35.66 0.48
C ALA A 478 20.07 -36.37 0.19
N ASN A 479 20.76 -36.87 1.21
CA ASN A 479 21.99 -37.64 1.04
C ASN A 479 21.77 -38.97 0.30
N ALA A 480 20.70 -39.70 0.62
CA ALA A 480 20.36 -40.94 -0.09
C ALA A 480 20.04 -40.68 -1.58
N LEU A 481 19.31 -39.59 -1.86
CA LEU A 481 19.02 -39.18 -3.24
C LEU A 481 20.27 -38.73 -4.00
N GLU A 482 21.16 -37.97 -3.36
CA GLU A 482 22.42 -37.55 -3.97
C GLU A 482 23.29 -38.76 -4.35
N LEU A 483 23.39 -39.77 -3.48
CA LEU A 483 24.12 -41.01 -3.77
C LEU A 483 23.59 -41.70 -5.04
N GLU A 484 22.27 -41.81 -5.18
CA GLU A 484 21.64 -42.43 -6.35
C GLU A 484 21.86 -41.61 -7.63
N LEU A 485 21.64 -40.29 -7.57
CA LEU A 485 21.88 -39.39 -8.70
C LEU A 485 23.36 -39.42 -9.13
N HIS A 486 24.28 -39.39 -8.18
CA HIS A 486 25.71 -39.46 -8.45
C HIS A 486 26.10 -40.81 -9.08
N ALA A 487 25.54 -41.93 -8.60
CA ALA A 487 25.75 -43.25 -9.19
C ALA A 487 25.27 -43.33 -10.65
N GLN A 488 24.22 -42.59 -11.01
CA GLN A 488 23.71 -42.46 -12.38
C GLN A 488 24.46 -41.42 -13.22
N GLY A 489 25.49 -40.77 -12.66
CA GLY A 489 26.38 -39.85 -13.36
C GLY A 489 25.83 -38.43 -13.49
N TYR A 490 24.85 -38.04 -12.68
CA TYR A 490 24.41 -36.65 -12.58
C TYR A 490 25.41 -35.82 -11.76
N ARG A 491 25.58 -34.54 -12.12
CA ARG A 491 26.39 -33.60 -11.33
C ARG A 491 25.53 -32.94 -10.27
N THR A 492 25.81 -33.26 -9.01
CA THR A 492 25.00 -32.86 -7.87
C THR A 492 25.78 -32.04 -6.84
N TYR A 493 25.06 -31.32 -5.98
CA TYR A 493 25.61 -30.75 -4.77
C TYR A 493 24.53 -30.57 -3.69
N ILE A 494 24.80 -30.97 -2.45
CA ILE A 494 23.93 -30.71 -1.29
C ILE A 494 24.28 -29.38 -0.59
N LEU A 495 23.29 -28.51 -0.45
CA LEU A 495 23.28 -27.37 0.47
C LEU A 495 22.52 -27.76 1.74
N ASP A 496 23.26 -28.01 2.82
CA ASP A 496 22.69 -28.35 4.14
C ASP A 496 22.72 -27.17 5.13
N GLY A 497 21.76 -27.19 6.05
CA GLY A 497 21.57 -26.21 7.12
C GLY A 497 22.83 -25.87 7.91
N ASP A 498 23.61 -26.90 8.27
CA ASP A 498 24.79 -26.72 9.09
C ASP A 498 25.95 -26.12 8.27
N ASN A 499 26.14 -26.58 7.03
CA ASN A 499 27.21 -26.12 6.15
C ASN A 499 27.08 -24.63 5.80
N VAL A 500 25.87 -24.18 5.47
CA VAL A 500 25.63 -22.78 5.10
C VAL A 500 25.76 -21.85 6.32
N ARG A 501 25.35 -22.30 7.52
CA ARG A 501 25.44 -21.51 8.75
C ARG A 501 26.86 -21.36 9.31
N GLN A 502 27.79 -22.22 8.95
CA GLN A 502 29.21 -22.04 9.31
C GLN A 502 29.91 -20.94 8.50
N GLY A 503 29.41 -20.64 7.30
CA GLY A 503 29.99 -19.65 6.39
C GLY A 503 29.03 -18.49 6.08
N LEU A 504 28.26 -18.65 5.00
CA LEU A 504 27.43 -17.61 4.41
C LEU A 504 26.39 -17.01 5.37
N ASN A 505 25.88 -17.81 6.30
CA ASN A 505 24.79 -17.43 7.21
C ASN A 505 25.24 -17.40 8.68
N ARG A 506 26.55 -17.23 8.96
CA ARG A 506 27.09 -17.20 10.33
C ARG A 506 26.60 -16.02 11.19
N ASP A 507 26.16 -14.96 10.54
CA ASP A 507 25.62 -13.74 11.15
C ASP A 507 24.13 -13.87 11.53
N LEU A 508 23.45 -14.94 11.09
CA LEU A 508 22.02 -15.11 11.26
C LEU A 508 21.69 -15.99 12.47
N GLY A 509 20.81 -15.49 13.33
CA GLY A 509 20.24 -16.22 14.44
C GLY A 509 19.08 -17.15 14.05
N PHE A 510 18.10 -17.25 14.95
CA PHE A 510 16.91 -18.09 14.82
C PHE A 510 15.60 -17.31 14.95
N THR A 511 15.67 -15.97 14.88
CA THR A 511 14.47 -15.12 14.78
C THR A 511 13.80 -15.32 13.43
N ASP A 512 12.53 -14.92 13.31
CA ASP A 512 11.82 -15.04 12.04
C ASP A 512 12.48 -14.22 10.93
N ALA A 513 12.99 -13.01 11.23
CA ALA A 513 13.75 -12.21 10.29
C ALA A 513 15.02 -12.92 9.80
N ASP A 514 15.77 -13.54 10.72
CA ASP A 514 16.97 -14.32 10.37
C ASP A 514 16.63 -15.53 9.51
N ARG A 515 15.45 -16.15 9.73
CA ARG A 515 14.98 -17.29 8.94
C ARG A 515 14.60 -16.85 7.53
N VAL A 516 13.91 -15.73 7.39
CA VAL A 516 13.59 -15.13 6.08
C VAL A 516 14.86 -14.89 5.29
N GLU A 517 15.83 -14.20 5.89
CA GLU A 517 17.10 -13.90 5.24
C GLU A 517 17.92 -15.16 4.95
N ASN A 518 17.90 -16.15 5.84
CA ASN A 518 18.56 -17.43 5.63
C ASN A 518 18.02 -18.12 4.37
N ILE A 519 16.70 -18.23 4.22
CA ILE A 519 16.08 -18.86 3.03
C ILE A 519 16.37 -18.04 1.76
N ARG A 520 16.31 -16.71 1.83
CA ARG A 520 16.66 -15.82 0.70
C ARG A 520 18.09 -16.07 0.20
N ARG A 521 19.08 -16.09 1.10
CA ARG A 521 20.49 -16.36 0.75
C ARG A 521 20.69 -17.75 0.15
N ILE A 522 20.04 -18.76 0.71
CA ILE A 522 20.11 -20.14 0.20
C ILE A 522 19.51 -20.24 -1.20
N ALA A 523 18.37 -19.59 -1.45
CA ALA A 523 17.72 -19.62 -2.75
C ALA A 523 18.60 -18.98 -3.85
N GLU A 524 19.27 -17.87 -3.55
CA GLU A 524 20.22 -17.23 -4.47
C GLU A 524 21.44 -18.13 -4.78
N VAL A 525 22.02 -18.78 -3.77
CA VAL A 525 23.13 -19.71 -3.98
C VAL A 525 22.68 -20.94 -4.78
N ALA A 526 21.54 -21.52 -4.42
CA ALA A 526 20.97 -22.67 -5.14
C ALA A 526 20.72 -22.33 -6.61
N LYS A 527 20.22 -21.13 -6.90
CA LYS A 527 20.07 -20.63 -8.26
C LYS A 527 21.40 -20.52 -8.99
N LEU A 528 22.42 -19.90 -8.39
CA LEU A 528 23.73 -19.76 -9.04
C LEU A 528 24.38 -21.12 -9.35
N MET A 529 24.24 -22.09 -8.44
CA MET A 529 24.75 -23.45 -8.65
C MET A 529 23.94 -24.21 -9.71
N MET A 530 22.63 -24.02 -9.74
CA MET A 530 21.76 -24.55 -10.81
C MET A 530 22.08 -23.90 -12.16
N ASP A 531 22.39 -22.59 -12.20
CA ASP A 531 22.82 -21.88 -13.42
C ASP A 531 24.20 -22.36 -13.90
N ALA A 532 24.99 -22.99 -13.02
CA ALA A 532 26.21 -23.73 -13.37
C ALA A 532 25.92 -25.13 -13.96
N GLY A 533 24.66 -25.52 -14.10
CA GLY A 533 24.19 -26.79 -14.67
C GLY A 533 24.09 -27.94 -13.66
N LEU A 534 24.14 -27.66 -12.35
CA LEU A 534 24.09 -28.68 -11.30
C LEU A 534 22.66 -29.02 -10.88
N ILE A 535 22.48 -30.23 -10.36
CA ILE A 535 21.30 -30.60 -9.59
C ILE A 535 21.60 -30.31 -8.11
N VAL A 536 20.96 -29.30 -7.57
CA VAL A 536 21.20 -28.81 -6.21
C VAL A 536 20.14 -29.38 -5.28
N LEU A 537 20.55 -30.06 -4.21
CA LEU A 537 19.65 -30.58 -3.19
C LEU A 537 19.75 -29.65 -1.96
N THR A 538 18.62 -29.16 -1.46
CA THR A 538 18.61 -28.25 -0.30
C THR A 538 17.87 -28.89 0.88
N ALA A 539 18.49 -28.95 2.06
CA ALA A 539 17.91 -29.59 3.24
C ALA A 539 17.71 -28.56 4.38
N PHE A 540 16.61 -27.80 4.32
CA PHE A 540 16.35 -26.73 5.28
C PHE A 540 14.95 -26.82 5.87
N ILE A 541 14.79 -26.39 7.13
CA ILE A 541 13.46 -26.38 7.77
C ILE A 541 12.48 -25.55 6.95
N SER A 542 12.92 -24.38 6.43
CA SER A 542 12.12 -23.49 5.58
C SER A 542 10.66 -23.36 6.04
N PRO A 543 10.41 -22.87 7.27
CA PRO A 543 9.14 -23.06 7.97
C PRO A 543 7.95 -22.32 7.36
N PHE A 544 8.19 -21.23 6.63
CA PHE A 544 7.15 -20.36 6.12
C PHE A 544 6.89 -20.62 4.63
N ARG A 545 5.62 -20.69 4.21
CA ARG A 545 5.27 -20.93 2.80
C ARG A 545 5.76 -19.81 1.89
N ARG A 546 5.67 -18.57 2.35
CA ARG A 546 6.07 -17.37 1.59
C ARG A 546 7.50 -17.44 1.11
N GLU A 547 8.42 -17.80 1.99
CA GLU A 547 9.84 -17.88 1.66
C GLU A 547 10.15 -19.06 0.71
N ARG A 548 9.38 -20.16 0.77
CA ARG A 548 9.50 -21.27 -0.20
C ARG A 548 8.96 -20.87 -1.57
N GLN A 549 7.84 -20.14 -1.62
CA GLN A 549 7.30 -19.58 -2.86
C GLN A 549 8.29 -18.60 -3.51
N MET A 550 8.92 -17.72 -2.72
CA MET A 550 9.99 -16.83 -3.20
C MET A 550 11.15 -17.63 -3.81
N ALA A 551 11.59 -18.71 -3.18
CA ALA A 551 12.64 -19.56 -3.73
C ALA A 551 12.22 -20.21 -5.06
N LYS A 552 10.98 -20.74 -5.13
CA LYS A 552 10.41 -21.35 -6.33
C LYS A 552 10.42 -20.40 -7.53
N GLU A 553 10.03 -19.15 -7.33
CA GLU A 553 9.98 -18.15 -8.41
C GLU A 553 11.35 -17.63 -8.80
N LEU A 554 12.25 -17.42 -7.83
CA LEU A 554 13.62 -16.99 -8.07
C LEU A 554 14.37 -17.98 -8.97
N ILE A 555 14.14 -19.28 -8.75
CA ILE A 555 14.74 -20.41 -9.48
C ILE A 555 13.97 -20.70 -10.78
N GLY A 556 12.64 -20.56 -10.74
CA GLY A 556 11.70 -20.83 -11.82
C GLY A 556 10.99 -22.18 -11.65
N GLU A 557 9.70 -22.19 -11.98
CA GLU A 557 8.76 -23.28 -11.67
C GLU A 557 9.18 -24.64 -12.23
N ASP A 558 9.63 -24.70 -13.49
CA ASP A 558 10.07 -25.96 -14.12
C ASP A 558 11.38 -26.54 -13.53
N ARG A 559 12.12 -25.73 -12.77
CA ARG A 559 13.44 -26.07 -12.23
C ARG A 559 13.44 -26.27 -10.73
N PHE A 560 12.33 -26.01 -10.06
CA PHE A 560 12.20 -26.12 -8.61
C PHE A 560 11.28 -27.27 -8.23
N VAL A 561 11.78 -28.24 -7.44
CA VAL A 561 11.01 -29.39 -6.96
C VAL A 561 10.88 -29.30 -5.45
N GLU A 562 9.70 -28.97 -4.93
CA GLU A 562 9.42 -28.95 -3.50
C GLU A 562 9.10 -30.36 -2.96
N VAL A 563 9.90 -30.84 -2.02
CA VAL A 563 9.73 -32.13 -1.35
C VAL A 563 9.38 -31.91 0.12
N TYR A 564 8.17 -32.29 0.51
CA TYR A 564 7.75 -32.24 1.91
C TYR A 564 8.06 -33.54 2.63
N VAL A 565 8.96 -33.48 3.60
CA VAL A 565 9.26 -34.59 4.50
C VAL A 565 8.36 -34.47 5.71
N SER A 566 7.19 -35.09 5.62
CA SER A 566 6.14 -35.08 6.64
C SER A 566 6.51 -36.01 7.79
N THR A 567 6.53 -35.45 9.00
CA THR A 567 6.80 -36.19 10.25
C THR A 567 6.15 -35.42 11.38
N THR A 568 5.48 -36.13 12.29
CA THR A 568 4.89 -35.58 13.50
C THR A 568 5.94 -34.95 14.40
N LEU A 569 5.51 -34.00 15.23
CA LEU A 569 6.41 -33.32 16.16
C LEU A 569 6.97 -34.31 17.19
N GLU A 570 6.13 -35.22 17.66
CA GLU A 570 6.46 -36.24 18.65
C GLU A 570 7.63 -37.11 18.17
N VAL A 571 7.55 -37.63 16.94
CA VAL A 571 8.63 -38.43 16.35
C VAL A 571 9.89 -37.58 16.11
N CYS A 572 9.74 -36.31 15.74
CA CYS A 572 10.88 -35.40 15.62
C CYS A 572 11.58 -35.16 16.97
N GLU A 573 10.82 -35.07 18.07
CA GLU A 573 11.34 -34.93 19.43
C GLU A 573 12.05 -36.21 19.91
N GLU A 574 11.52 -37.40 19.59
CA GLU A 574 12.20 -38.67 19.85
C GLU A 574 13.53 -38.77 19.10
N ARG A 575 13.57 -38.27 17.85
CA ARG A 575 14.75 -38.22 16.98
C ARG A 575 15.66 -37.00 17.24
N ASP A 576 15.59 -36.35 18.41
CA ASP A 576 16.32 -35.12 18.73
C ASP A 576 17.84 -35.32 18.93
N VAL A 577 18.54 -35.75 17.87
CA VAL A 577 19.98 -35.99 17.85
C VAL A 577 20.78 -34.75 18.26
N LYS A 578 20.26 -33.55 17.96
CA LYS A 578 20.92 -32.26 18.22
C LYS A 578 20.53 -31.65 19.58
N GLY A 579 19.63 -32.27 20.33
CA GLY A 579 19.13 -31.76 21.62
C GLY A 579 18.36 -30.43 21.52
N LEU A 580 17.84 -30.10 20.34
CA LEU A 580 17.15 -28.83 20.05
C LEU A 580 15.78 -28.78 20.72
N TYR A 581 15.02 -29.87 20.64
CA TYR A 581 13.69 -29.96 21.24
C TYR A 581 13.78 -29.94 22.77
N LYS A 582 14.73 -30.67 23.35
CA LYS A 582 15.00 -30.60 24.80
C LYS A 582 15.30 -29.19 25.28
N LYS A 583 16.15 -28.45 24.56
CA LYS A 583 16.48 -27.05 24.86
C LYS A 583 15.27 -26.12 24.69
N ALA A 584 14.44 -26.34 23.67
CA ALA A 584 13.23 -25.56 23.44
C ALA A 584 12.21 -25.75 24.57
N ARG A 585 11.95 -26.99 24.99
CA ARG A 585 11.06 -27.32 26.12
C ARG A 585 11.57 -26.75 27.46
N ALA A 586 12.89 -26.60 27.61
CA ALA A 586 13.52 -25.94 28.75
C ALA A 586 13.53 -24.40 28.65
N GLY A 587 12.92 -23.80 27.62
CA GLY A 587 12.88 -22.34 27.42
C GLY A 587 14.17 -21.72 26.87
N GLN A 588 15.19 -22.53 26.55
CA GLN A 588 16.49 -22.05 26.06
C GLN A 588 16.51 -21.78 24.55
N LEU A 589 15.56 -22.36 23.80
CA LEU A 589 15.35 -22.12 22.37
C LEU A 589 13.86 -21.77 22.11
N PRO A 590 13.42 -20.55 22.45
CA PRO A 590 12.01 -20.18 22.37
C PRO A 590 11.46 -20.24 20.94
N ASN A 591 12.28 -19.95 19.92
CA ASN A 591 11.82 -19.84 18.53
C ASN A 591 12.06 -21.13 17.71
N LEU A 592 11.99 -22.32 18.32
CA LEU A 592 12.11 -23.58 17.59
C LEU A 592 10.83 -23.86 16.78
N SER A 593 10.98 -24.12 15.48
CA SER A 593 9.87 -24.41 14.57
C SER A 593 9.10 -25.66 15.02
N GLY A 594 7.77 -25.55 15.11
CA GLY A 594 6.88 -26.59 15.62
C GLY A 594 6.64 -26.54 17.14
N VAL A 595 7.42 -25.76 17.90
CA VAL A 595 7.24 -25.57 19.35
C VAL A 595 6.84 -24.14 19.68
N GLY A 596 7.73 -23.17 19.45
CA GLY A 596 7.47 -21.76 19.75
C GLY A 596 7.47 -20.84 18.52
N SER A 597 7.68 -21.39 17.32
CA SER A 597 7.45 -20.72 16.03
C SER A 597 6.66 -21.66 15.12
N PRO A 598 5.67 -21.18 14.34
CA PRO A 598 4.85 -22.04 13.52
C PRO A 598 5.66 -22.69 12.37
N TYR A 599 5.22 -23.88 11.96
CA TYR A 599 5.65 -24.51 10.73
C TYR A 599 4.45 -24.60 9.79
N GLU A 600 4.50 -23.90 8.67
CA GLU A 600 3.46 -23.90 7.66
C GLU A 600 3.76 -25.00 6.62
N ALA A 601 3.05 -26.12 6.72
CA ALA A 601 3.18 -27.22 5.76
C ALA A 601 2.84 -26.74 4.33
N PRO A 602 3.56 -27.22 3.30
CA PRO A 602 3.25 -26.89 1.91
C PRO A 602 1.90 -27.50 1.50
N GLN A 603 1.13 -26.76 0.71
CA GLN A 603 -0.20 -27.21 0.26
C GLN A 603 -0.13 -28.08 -1.00
N CYS A 604 0.73 -27.73 -1.95
CA CYS A 604 0.90 -28.44 -3.22
C CYS A 604 2.38 -28.75 -3.49
N PRO A 605 3.08 -29.51 -2.62
CA PRO A 605 4.45 -29.92 -2.89
C PRO A 605 4.48 -30.92 -4.06
N HIS A 606 5.61 -31.02 -4.75
CA HIS A 606 5.79 -31.95 -5.86
C HIS A 606 5.86 -33.41 -5.37
N ALA A 607 6.36 -33.62 -4.16
CA ALA A 607 6.37 -34.91 -3.49
C ALA A 607 6.13 -34.75 -1.99
N VAL A 608 5.40 -35.69 -1.39
CA VAL A 608 5.23 -35.83 0.06
C VAL A 608 5.78 -37.17 0.48
N ILE A 609 6.71 -37.17 1.43
CA ILE A 609 7.32 -38.37 2.00
C ILE A 609 6.96 -38.42 3.48
N ASP A 610 6.19 -39.43 3.87
CA ASP A 610 5.93 -39.77 5.28
C ASP A 610 7.16 -40.52 5.83
N ALA A 611 8.04 -39.81 6.54
CA ALA A 611 9.29 -40.38 7.05
C ALA A 611 9.11 -41.28 8.29
N GLU A 612 7.85 -41.51 8.72
CA GLU A 612 7.51 -42.48 9.76
C GLU A 612 7.18 -43.83 9.15
N LYS A 613 6.51 -43.83 8.00
CA LYS A 613 5.98 -45.05 7.37
C LYS A 613 6.79 -45.55 6.19
N THR A 614 7.47 -44.64 5.49
CA THR A 614 8.17 -44.99 4.25
C THR A 614 9.65 -45.29 4.52
N PRO A 615 10.14 -46.51 4.25
CA PRO A 615 11.55 -46.84 4.33
C PRO A 615 12.40 -45.95 3.41
N LEU A 616 13.63 -45.64 3.83
CA LEU A 616 14.51 -44.72 3.10
C LEU A 616 14.74 -45.11 1.62
N GLY A 617 14.89 -46.40 1.33
CA GLY A 617 15.04 -46.90 -0.04
C GLY A 617 13.81 -46.65 -0.91
N GLU A 618 12.61 -46.93 -0.38
CA GLU A 618 11.34 -46.68 -1.08
C GLU A 618 11.09 -45.18 -1.29
N ALA A 619 11.39 -44.36 -0.27
CA ALA A 619 11.29 -42.90 -0.36
C ALA A 619 12.24 -42.35 -1.45
N THR A 620 13.47 -42.85 -1.51
CA THR A 620 14.47 -42.42 -2.51
C THR A 620 14.03 -42.83 -3.92
N ALA A 621 13.55 -44.07 -4.11
CA ALA A 621 13.03 -44.54 -5.39
C ALA A 621 11.81 -43.73 -5.87
N SER A 622 10.88 -43.42 -4.95
CA SER A 622 9.72 -42.58 -5.24
C SER A 622 10.14 -41.17 -5.69
N LEU A 623 11.13 -40.56 -5.02
CA LEU A 623 11.64 -39.25 -5.40
C LEU A 623 12.34 -39.26 -6.75
N MET A 624 13.17 -40.27 -7.03
CA MET A 624 13.81 -40.44 -8.34
C MET A 624 12.77 -40.47 -9.48
N HIS A 625 11.64 -41.15 -9.26
CA HIS A 625 10.54 -41.17 -10.21
C HIS A 625 9.83 -39.82 -10.34
N ALA A 626 9.54 -39.16 -9.21
CA ALA A 626 8.84 -37.88 -9.18
C ALA A 626 9.65 -36.72 -9.79
N ILE A 627 10.97 -36.75 -9.65
CA ILE A 627 11.88 -35.70 -10.13
C ILE A 627 12.12 -35.79 -11.65
N ASN A 628 11.99 -37.00 -12.23
CA ASN A 628 12.03 -37.30 -13.67
C ASN A 628 13.08 -36.48 -14.46
N ILE A 629 14.35 -36.56 -14.06
CA ILE A 629 15.45 -35.91 -14.79
C ILE A 629 15.93 -36.88 -15.86
N GLN A 630 15.57 -36.63 -17.11
CA GLN A 630 16.11 -37.40 -18.24
C GLN A 630 17.50 -36.88 -18.63
N ARG A 631 18.44 -37.80 -18.86
CA ARG A 631 19.69 -37.45 -19.51
C ARG A 631 19.42 -37.08 -20.96
N GLN A 632 19.96 -35.94 -21.39
CA GLN A 632 20.00 -35.57 -22.79
C GLN A 632 21.19 -36.31 -23.39
N GLY A 633 20.88 -37.29 -24.25
CA GLY A 633 21.86 -38.17 -24.90
C GLY A 633 22.73 -37.46 -25.93
#